data_AF-S6UPN2-F1
#
_entry.id   AF-S6UPN2-F1
#
_cell.length_a   1.000
_cell.length_b   1.000
_cell.length_c   1.000
_cell.angle_alpha   90.00
_cell.angle_beta   90.00
_cell.angle_gamma   90.00
#
_symmetry.space_group_name_H-M   'P 1'
#
loop_
_entity.id
_entity.type
_entity.pdbx_description
1 polymer ?
#
loop_
_entity_poly.entity_id
_entity_poly.type
_entity_poly.pdbx_seq_one_letter_code
_entity_poly.pdbx_strand_id
1 'polypeptide(L)'
;RRDRLVPALQLALRDEASVRIHERDLESGYLACLPDSPEQPQSPALTYASLHVQLHDDEQIEMAGVLAISQEKERTLLMLPGLGIMGFATQALMLATLAQWLNTPRLRDALLNNLERQHQDRLTEISRDTDLYLEPFTAADVQLQPITTAPFVHAFDRLLNKQRNDIRYACEQPDTADQQSRQLLIREAIRMRGLLGPAAMLELRELTNRQRQYHRNLPDWMKIANEADLQTYAGHLQHYDEAHIAMLSVLGSAASPEHFAEARLRARLADDLGH
;
A
#
# COMPACT_ATOMS: atom_id res chain seq x y z
N ARG A 1 -14.44 9.86 23.60
CA ARG A 1 -13.86 9.88 22.23
C ARG A 1 -13.64 8.46 21.72
N ARG A 2 -12.99 7.58 22.50
CA ARG A 2 -12.88 6.13 22.26
C ARG A 2 -14.23 5.47 21.96
N ASP A 3 -15.26 5.76 22.76
CA ASP A 3 -16.61 5.18 22.63
C ASP A 3 -17.33 5.55 21.33
N ARG A 4 -16.89 6.60 20.64
CA ARG A 4 -17.42 6.98 19.31
C ARG A 4 -16.58 6.44 18.16
N LEU A 5 -15.26 6.31 18.37
CA LEU A 5 -14.33 5.91 17.32
C LEU A 5 -14.33 4.40 17.07
N VAL A 6 -14.48 3.58 18.11
CA VAL A 6 -14.51 2.12 17.97
C VAL A 6 -15.74 1.65 17.16
N PRO A 7 -16.98 2.10 17.45
CA PRO A 7 -18.12 1.76 16.61
C PRO A 7 -18.00 2.30 15.19
N ALA A 8 -17.42 3.49 15.01
CA ALA A 8 -17.17 4.05 13.69
C ALA A 8 -16.16 3.22 12.88
N LEU A 9 -15.13 2.66 13.53
CA LEU A 9 -14.17 1.75 12.89
C LEU A 9 -14.85 0.46 12.43
N GLN A 10 -15.71 -0.12 13.27
CA GLN A 10 -16.48 -1.32 12.92
C GLN A 10 -17.41 -1.06 11.72
N LEU A 11 -18.13 0.06 11.74
CA LEU A 11 -19.03 0.45 10.67
C LEU A 11 -18.27 0.72 9.37
N ALA A 12 -17.15 1.45 9.43
CA ALA A 12 -16.29 1.70 8.28
C ALA A 12 -15.75 0.38 7.69
N LEU A 13 -15.40 -0.60 8.52
CA LEU A 13 -14.94 -1.91 8.06
C LEU A 13 -16.04 -2.68 7.30
N ARG A 14 -17.28 -2.61 7.80
CA ARG A 14 -18.43 -3.26 7.17
C ARG A 14 -18.82 -2.57 5.86
N ASP A 15 -18.79 -1.24 5.83
CA ASP A 15 -19.01 -0.46 4.62
C ASP A 15 -17.93 -0.75 3.58
N GLU A 16 -16.66 -0.86 4.01
CA GLU A 16 -15.55 -1.24 3.15
C GLU A 16 -15.79 -2.60 2.50
N ALA A 17 -16.14 -3.62 3.30
CA ALA A 17 -16.45 -4.95 2.83
C ALA A 17 -17.63 -4.95 1.84
N SER A 18 -18.71 -4.23 2.17
CA SER A 18 -19.90 -4.16 1.33
C SER A 18 -19.60 -3.56 -0.04
N VAL A 19 -18.83 -2.48 -0.09
CA VAL A 19 -18.40 -1.86 -1.35
C VAL A 19 -17.49 -2.79 -2.13
N ARG A 20 -16.49 -3.42 -1.50
CA ARG A 20 -15.60 -4.36 -2.21
C ARG A 20 -16.34 -5.57 -2.78
N ILE A 21 -17.39 -6.04 -2.11
CA ILE A 21 -18.26 -7.10 -2.62
C ILE A 21 -19.05 -6.62 -3.84
N HIS A 22 -19.61 -5.41 -3.78
CA HIS A 22 -20.29 -4.82 -4.93
C HIS A 22 -19.36 -4.67 -6.14
N GLU A 23 -18.09 -4.33 -5.89
CA GLU A 23 -17.05 -4.20 -6.91
C GLU A 23 -16.48 -5.55 -7.39
N ARG A 24 -16.86 -6.67 -6.77
CA ARG A 24 -16.36 -8.04 -7.02
C ARG A 24 -14.88 -8.26 -6.64
N ASP A 25 -14.37 -7.42 -5.73
CA ASP A 25 -13.00 -7.48 -5.20
C ASP A 25 -12.91 -8.25 -3.87
N LEU A 26 -14.05 -8.72 -3.36
CA LEU A 26 -14.19 -9.57 -2.18
C LEU A 26 -15.44 -10.44 -2.37
N GLU A 27 -15.38 -11.72 -2.02
CA GLU A 27 -16.55 -12.59 -2.07
C GLU A 27 -17.56 -12.24 -0.97
N SER A 28 -18.86 -12.35 -1.26
CA SER A 28 -19.92 -12.00 -0.30
C SER A 28 -19.89 -12.83 0.98
N GLY A 29 -19.32 -14.04 0.90
CA GLY A 29 -19.14 -14.95 2.03
C GLY A 29 -18.27 -14.40 3.16
N TYR A 30 -17.43 -13.38 2.89
CA TYR A 30 -16.57 -12.76 3.90
C TYR A 30 -17.30 -11.77 4.82
N LEU A 31 -18.54 -11.37 4.51
CA LEU A 31 -19.35 -10.57 5.46
C LEU A 31 -19.68 -11.34 6.74
N ALA A 32 -19.73 -12.67 6.66
CA ALA A 32 -19.95 -13.52 7.83
C ALA A 32 -18.78 -13.45 8.83
N CYS A 33 -17.59 -13.02 8.40
CA CYS A 33 -16.45 -12.75 9.28
C CYS A 33 -16.56 -11.40 10.01
N LEU A 34 -17.59 -10.59 9.76
CA LEU A 34 -17.78 -9.29 10.41
C LEU A 34 -18.98 -9.35 11.36
N PRO A 35 -18.92 -8.66 12.52
CA PRO A 35 -20.08 -8.56 13.39
C PRO A 35 -21.23 -7.82 12.68
N ASP A 36 -22.47 -8.28 12.91
CA ASP A 36 -23.68 -7.70 12.31
C ASP A 36 -24.02 -6.31 12.85
N SER A 37 -23.70 -6.04 14.11
CA SER A 37 -23.86 -4.75 14.73
C SER A 37 -22.70 -4.46 15.70
N PRO A 38 -22.24 -3.20 15.82
CA PRO A 38 -21.26 -2.80 16.83
C PRO A 38 -21.74 -3.04 18.27
N GLU A 39 -23.05 -3.15 18.48
CA GLU A 39 -23.68 -3.35 19.80
C GLU A 39 -23.98 -4.81 20.13
N GLN A 40 -23.85 -5.73 19.17
CA GLN A 40 -24.09 -7.15 19.42
C GLN A 40 -22.88 -7.80 20.09
N PRO A 41 -23.11 -8.67 21.10
CA PRO A 41 -22.04 -9.46 21.68
C PRO A 41 -21.39 -10.33 20.58
N GLN A 42 -20.07 -10.52 20.69
CA GLN A 42 -19.28 -11.29 19.75
C GLN A 42 -19.93 -12.65 19.51
N SER A 43 -20.19 -12.99 18.24
CA SER A 43 -20.72 -14.31 17.91
C SER A 43 -19.71 -15.38 18.32
N PRO A 44 -20.13 -16.45 19.02
CA PRO A 44 -19.22 -17.51 19.48
C PRO A 44 -18.56 -18.29 18.32
N ALA A 45 -19.04 -18.12 17.09
CA ALA A 45 -18.46 -18.72 15.88
C ALA A 45 -17.26 -17.95 15.31
N LEU A 46 -17.01 -16.71 15.79
CA LEU A 46 -15.92 -15.87 15.30
C LEU A 46 -14.74 -15.92 16.24
N THR A 47 -13.56 -16.13 15.65
CA THR A 47 -12.28 -16.03 16.36
C THR A 47 -11.56 -14.76 15.91
N TYR A 48 -11.05 -14.03 16.90
CA TYR A 48 -10.30 -12.79 16.67
C TYR A 48 -8.86 -13.00 17.12
N ALA A 49 -7.91 -12.58 16.28
CA ALA A 49 -6.51 -12.64 16.62
C ALA A 49 -5.76 -11.37 16.22
N SER A 50 -4.77 -10.99 17.02
CA SER A 50 -3.75 -10.01 16.66
C SER A 50 -2.66 -10.70 15.85
N LEU A 51 -2.04 -9.92 14.97
CA LEU A 51 -0.92 -10.38 14.15
C LEU A 51 0.40 -10.02 14.84
N HIS A 52 1.28 -11.00 14.98
CA HIS A 52 2.62 -10.83 15.52
C HIS A 52 3.65 -11.25 14.48
N VAL A 53 4.78 -10.53 14.45
CA VAL A 53 5.92 -10.87 13.62
C VAL A 53 7.13 -11.10 14.50
N GLN A 54 7.82 -12.22 14.26
CA GLN A 54 9.11 -12.55 14.83
C GLN A 54 10.19 -11.77 14.06
N LEU A 55 10.94 -10.91 14.73
CA LEU A 55 12.07 -10.21 14.10
C LEU A 55 13.43 -10.86 14.43
N HIS A 56 13.55 -11.44 15.63
CA HIS A 56 14.72 -12.19 16.12
C HIS A 56 14.24 -13.33 17.02
N ASP A 57 15.08 -14.33 17.30
CA ASP A 57 14.71 -15.56 18.03
C ASP A 57 13.89 -15.33 19.32
N ASP A 58 14.13 -14.24 20.06
CA ASP A 58 13.44 -13.90 21.31
C ASP A 58 12.48 -12.69 21.23
N GLU A 59 12.35 -12.03 20.07
CA GLU A 59 11.57 -10.79 19.93
C GLU A 59 10.37 -10.96 18.99
N GLN A 60 9.20 -11.16 19.61
CA GLN A 60 7.89 -11.13 18.95
C GLN A 60 7.20 -9.78 19.16
N ILE A 61 6.83 -9.13 18.07
CA ILE A 61 6.19 -7.81 18.13
C ILE A 61 4.82 -7.86 17.50
N GLU A 62 3.84 -7.31 18.21
CA GLU A 62 2.47 -7.17 17.72
C GLU A 62 2.38 -6.05 16.68
N MET A 63 1.74 -6.32 15.55
CA MET A 63 1.38 -5.32 14.56
C MET A 63 0.16 -4.53 15.03
N ALA A 64 0.37 -3.25 15.31
CA ALA A 64 -0.64 -2.39 15.92
C ALA A 64 -1.86 -2.22 15.02
N GLY A 65 -3.04 -2.52 15.57
CA GLY A 65 -4.32 -2.33 14.88
C GLY A 65 -4.67 -3.40 13.86
N VAL A 66 -3.80 -4.39 13.65
CA VAL A 66 -4.11 -5.50 12.74
C VAL A 66 -5.06 -6.50 13.42
N LEU A 67 -6.09 -6.91 12.70
CA LEU A 67 -7.05 -7.92 13.17
C LEU A 67 -7.25 -8.99 12.11
N ALA A 68 -7.05 -10.24 12.50
CA ALA A 68 -7.53 -11.40 11.76
C ALA A 68 -8.84 -11.88 12.38
N ILE A 69 -9.89 -11.98 11.56
CA ILE A 69 -11.22 -12.41 11.99
C ILE A 69 -11.56 -13.67 11.20
N SER A 70 -11.60 -14.81 11.87
CA SER A 70 -11.89 -16.08 11.22
C SER A 70 -13.24 -16.62 11.63
N GLN A 71 -14.02 -17.03 10.63
CA GLN A 71 -15.20 -17.86 10.82
C GLN A 71 -14.72 -19.31 10.77
N GLU A 72 -14.62 -19.93 11.95
CA GLU A 72 -14.04 -21.27 12.11
C GLU A 72 -12.67 -21.39 11.42
N LYS A 73 -12.42 -22.46 10.64
CA LYS A 73 -11.15 -22.69 9.92
C LYS A 73 -11.24 -22.40 8.41
N GLU A 74 -12.38 -21.94 7.91
CA GLU A 74 -12.66 -21.88 6.46
C GLU A 74 -12.54 -20.49 5.84
N ARG A 75 -12.70 -19.42 6.61
CA ARG A 75 -12.63 -18.06 6.07
C ARG A 75 -11.99 -17.14 7.07
N THR A 76 -10.96 -16.43 6.62
CA THR A 76 -10.28 -15.43 7.43
C THR A 76 -10.34 -14.10 6.71
N LEU A 77 -10.89 -13.10 7.37
CA LEU A 77 -10.83 -11.71 6.95
C LEU A 77 -9.70 -11.01 7.72
N LEU A 78 -8.76 -10.42 7.00
CA LEU A 78 -7.67 -9.65 7.57
C LEU A 78 -7.96 -8.16 7.40
N MET A 79 -7.93 -7.41 8.51
CA MET A 79 -7.93 -5.96 8.54
C MET A 79 -6.52 -5.46 8.80
N LEU A 80 -5.95 -4.75 7.83
CA LEU A 80 -4.65 -4.07 7.95
C LEU A 80 -4.85 -2.56 7.85
N PRO A 81 -4.62 -1.80 8.94
CA PRO A 81 -4.57 -0.34 8.86
C PRO A 81 -3.58 0.11 7.76
N GLY A 82 -4.00 1.09 6.95
CA GLY A 82 -3.23 1.58 5.81
C GLY A 82 -3.33 0.75 4.51
N LEU A 83 -3.72 -0.52 4.58
CA LEU A 83 -3.87 -1.40 3.40
C LEU A 83 -5.31 -1.88 3.16
N GLY A 84 -6.20 -1.72 4.14
CA GLY A 84 -7.62 -2.09 4.03
C GLY A 84 -7.89 -3.52 4.45
N ILE A 85 -8.87 -4.16 3.80
CA ILE A 85 -9.32 -5.52 4.13
C ILE A 85 -9.01 -6.53 3.03
N MET A 86 -8.80 -7.78 3.43
CA MET A 86 -8.59 -8.89 2.51
C MET A 86 -9.23 -10.17 3.02
N GLY A 87 -9.85 -10.93 2.11
CA GLY A 87 -10.35 -12.26 2.39
C GLY A 87 -9.33 -13.33 2.02
N PHE A 88 -9.19 -14.32 2.90
CA PHE A 88 -8.37 -15.51 2.69
C PHE A 88 -9.20 -16.77 2.90
N ALA A 89 -8.95 -17.78 2.07
CA ALA A 89 -9.65 -19.07 2.16
C ALA A 89 -9.21 -19.89 3.38
N THR A 90 -8.05 -19.62 3.97
CA THR A 90 -7.63 -20.22 5.24
C THR A 90 -6.67 -19.29 5.97
N GLN A 91 -6.55 -19.46 7.27
CA GLN A 91 -5.53 -18.78 8.08
C GLN A 91 -4.11 -19.11 7.60
N ALA A 92 -3.85 -20.35 7.19
CA ALA A 92 -2.52 -20.76 6.71
C ALA A 92 -2.13 -20.02 5.41
N LEU A 93 -3.07 -19.86 4.47
CA LEU A 93 -2.85 -19.09 3.26
C LEU A 93 -2.58 -17.61 3.56
N MET A 94 -3.32 -17.03 4.53
CA MET A 94 -3.07 -15.67 4.99
C MET A 94 -1.65 -15.49 5.51
N LEU A 95 -1.19 -16.37 6.41
CA LEU A 95 0.15 -16.29 7.00
C LEU A 95 1.26 -16.46 5.95
N ALA A 96 1.11 -17.42 5.02
CA ALA A 96 2.05 -17.60 3.92
C ALA A 96 2.11 -16.35 3.00
N THR A 97 0.96 -15.74 2.70
CA THR A 97 0.90 -14.52 1.89
C THR A 97 1.58 -13.34 2.59
N LEU A 98 1.35 -13.19 3.90
CA LEU A 98 1.99 -12.12 4.69
C LEU A 98 3.51 -12.31 4.77
N ALA A 99 4.00 -13.53 4.93
CA ALA A 99 5.43 -13.82 4.86
C ALA A 99 6.03 -13.43 3.50
N GLN A 100 5.35 -13.76 2.40
CA GLN A 100 5.77 -13.34 1.06
C GLN A 100 5.81 -11.81 0.91
N TRP A 101 4.84 -11.10 1.50
CA TRP A 101 4.79 -9.65 1.48
C TRP A 101 5.90 -9.00 2.29
N LEU A 102 6.24 -9.57 3.46
CA LEU A 102 7.39 -9.15 4.25
C LEU A 102 8.72 -9.32 3.50
N ASN A 103 8.80 -10.26 2.55
CA ASN A 103 9.96 -10.42 1.67
C ASN A 103 9.95 -9.52 0.43
N THR A 104 8.85 -8.79 0.17
CA THR A 104 8.71 -7.90 -0.99
C THR A 104 8.93 -6.44 -0.57
N PRO A 105 9.99 -5.73 -1.01
CA PRO A 105 10.40 -4.45 -0.42
C PRO A 105 9.28 -3.42 -0.24
N ARG A 106 8.48 -3.16 -1.28
CA ARG A 106 7.38 -2.18 -1.22
C ARG A 106 6.24 -2.59 -0.28
N LEU A 107 5.93 -3.88 -0.20
CA LEU A 107 4.86 -4.40 0.66
C LEU A 107 5.33 -4.54 2.10
N ARG A 108 6.61 -4.88 2.29
CA ARG A 108 7.28 -4.93 3.59
C ARG A 108 7.13 -3.60 4.30
N ASP A 109 7.48 -2.48 3.66
CA ASP A 109 7.40 -1.16 4.29
C ASP A 109 5.96 -0.82 4.72
N ALA A 110 4.97 -1.21 3.92
CA ALA A 110 3.56 -1.01 4.26
C ALA A 110 3.10 -1.87 5.45
N LEU A 111 3.56 -3.12 5.54
CA LEU A 111 3.29 -3.99 6.69
C LEU A 111 4.00 -3.50 7.96
N LEU A 112 5.30 -3.21 7.86
CA LEU A 112 6.14 -2.74 8.97
C LEU A 112 5.69 -1.37 9.50
N ASN A 113 4.94 -0.58 8.71
CA ASN A 113 4.31 0.65 9.20
C ASN A 113 3.41 0.40 10.42
N ASN A 114 2.87 -0.81 10.60
CA ASN A 114 2.08 -1.20 11.77
C ASN A 114 2.93 -1.50 13.02
N LEU A 115 4.25 -1.64 12.90
CA LEU A 115 5.17 -1.78 14.04
C LEU A 115 5.57 -0.41 14.60
N GLU A 116 6.08 -0.36 15.83
CA GLU A 116 6.63 0.86 16.41
C GLU A 116 7.88 1.33 15.65
N ARG A 117 8.10 2.64 15.58
CA ARG A 117 9.19 3.27 14.81
C ARG A 117 10.56 2.73 15.22
N GLN A 118 10.76 2.50 16.51
CA GLN A 118 11.99 1.91 17.04
C GLN A 118 12.36 0.58 16.37
N HIS A 119 11.39 -0.29 16.12
CA HIS A 119 11.65 -1.58 15.45
C HIS A 119 11.88 -1.40 13.95
N GLN A 120 11.15 -0.46 13.32
CA GLN A 120 11.36 -0.13 11.90
C GLN A 120 12.78 0.41 11.65
N ASP A 121 13.26 1.30 12.51
CA ASP A 121 14.58 1.91 12.38
C ASP A 121 15.69 0.87 12.58
N ARG A 122 15.55 -0.02 13.58
CA ARG A 122 16.46 -1.17 13.77
C ARG A 122 16.52 -2.09 12.54
N LEU A 123 15.38 -2.45 11.96
CA LEU A 123 15.35 -3.27 10.74
C LEU A 123 16.00 -2.56 9.55
N THR A 124 15.84 -1.24 9.49
CA THR A 124 16.45 -0.41 8.44
C THR A 124 17.97 -0.33 8.61
N GLU A 125 18.46 -0.23 9.85
CA GLU A 125 19.89 -0.29 10.17
C GLU A 125 20.49 -1.64 9.75
N ILE A 126 19.86 -2.75 10.13
CA ILE A 126 20.29 -4.11 9.74
C ILE A 126 20.30 -4.26 8.21
N SER A 127 19.27 -3.74 7.52
CA SER A 127 19.17 -3.83 6.05
C SER A 127 20.20 -2.96 5.30
N ARG A 128 20.80 -1.97 5.97
CA ARG A 128 21.81 -1.08 5.39
C ARG A 128 23.24 -1.58 5.61
N ASP A 129 23.44 -2.37 6.66
CA ASP A 129 24.73 -3.00 6.92
C ASP A 129 25.00 -4.05 5.82
N THR A 130 26.17 -3.96 5.18
CA THR A 130 26.54 -4.85 4.07
C THR A 130 26.95 -6.23 4.57
N ASP A 131 27.31 -6.33 5.85
CA ASP A 131 27.76 -7.56 6.49
C ASP A 131 26.61 -8.32 7.18
N LEU A 132 25.43 -7.69 7.31
CA LEU A 132 24.23 -8.30 7.89
C LEU A 132 23.19 -8.56 6.79
N TYR A 133 22.63 -9.76 6.80
CA TYR A 133 21.52 -10.12 5.93
C TYR A 133 20.32 -10.49 6.81
N LEU A 134 19.19 -9.83 6.56
CA LEU A 134 17.90 -10.25 7.10
C LEU A 134 17.52 -11.57 6.42
N GLU A 135 17.38 -12.62 7.23
CA GLU A 135 16.85 -13.89 6.74
C GLU A 135 15.43 -13.68 6.18
N PRO A 136 15.07 -14.39 5.09
CA PRO A 136 13.75 -14.26 4.51
C PRO A 136 12.69 -14.74 5.49
N PHE A 137 11.64 -13.94 5.67
CA PHE A 137 10.51 -14.29 6.54
C PHE A 137 9.79 -15.52 6.00
N THR A 138 9.49 -16.45 6.89
CA THR A 138 8.70 -17.63 6.64
C THR A 138 7.31 -17.50 7.29
N ALA A 139 6.41 -18.43 6.99
CA ALA A 139 5.10 -18.45 7.64
C ALA A 139 5.19 -18.71 9.16
N ALA A 140 6.30 -19.26 9.67
CA ALA A 140 6.51 -19.49 11.10
C ALA A 140 6.80 -18.18 11.86
N ASP A 141 7.34 -17.18 11.16
CA ASP A 141 7.68 -15.87 11.71
C ASP A 141 6.46 -14.96 11.82
N VAL A 142 5.34 -15.33 11.21
CA VAL A 142 4.07 -14.61 11.30
C VAL A 142 3.10 -15.44 12.13
N GLN A 143 2.72 -14.93 13.30
CA GLN A 143 1.93 -15.67 14.29
C GLN A 143 0.64 -14.94 14.62
N LEU A 144 -0.41 -15.71 14.91
CA LEU A 144 -1.67 -15.17 15.41
C LEU A 144 -1.79 -15.46 16.90
N GLN A 145 -2.09 -14.40 17.66
CA GLN A 145 -2.38 -14.51 19.09
C GLN A 145 -3.88 -14.23 19.33
N PRO A 146 -4.61 -15.11 20.04
CA PRO A 146 -6.03 -14.92 20.24
C PRO A 146 -6.32 -13.69 21.12
N ILE A 147 -7.28 -12.88 20.70
CA ILE A 147 -7.72 -11.71 21.46
C ILE A 147 -8.91 -12.14 22.33
N THR A 148 -8.73 -12.06 23.65
CA THR A 148 -9.76 -12.41 24.64
C THR A 148 -10.62 -11.21 25.08
N THR A 149 -10.21 -10.00 24.71
CA THR A 149 -10.92 -8.75 25.00
C THR A 149 -11.79 -8.32 23.81
N ALA A 150 -12.41 -7.14 23.88
CA ALA A 150 -13.12 -6.59 22.73
C ALA A 150 -12.13 -6.28 21.57
N PRO A 151 -12.22 -6.95 20.40
CA PRO A 151 -11.14 -6.97 19.40
C PRO A 151 -10.90 -5.62 18.74
N PHE A 152 -11.96 -4.89 18.42
CA PHE A 152 -11.84 -3.55 17.85
C PHE A 152 -11.34 -2.52 18.87
N VAL A 153 -11.66 -2.74 20.15
CA VAL A 153 -11.14 -1.93 21.24
C VAL A 153 -9.65 -2.20 21.42
N HIS A 154 -9.24 -3.47 21.39
CA HIS A 154 -7.84 -3.91 21.44
C HIS A 154 -7.04 -3.32 20.28
N ALA A 155 -7.49 -3.50 19.04
CA ALA A 155 -6.84 -2.95 17.86
C ALA A 155 -6.67 -1.43 17.92
N PHE A 156 -7.73 -0.71 18.33
CA PHE A 156 -7.67 0.73 18.46
C PHE A 156 -6.70 1.18 19.57
N ASP A 157 -6.69 0.50 20.71
CA ASP A 157 -5.73 0.78 21.78
C ASP A 157 -4.29 0.52 21.37
N ARG A 158 -4.03 -0.55 20.60
CA ARG A 158 -2.70 -0.85 20.06
C ARG A 158 -2.21 0.25 19.12
N LEU A 159 -3.08 0.78 18.25
CA LEU A 159 -2.73 1.94 17.42
C LEU A 159 -2.39 3.17 18.27
N LEU A 160 -3.18 3.47 19.31
CA LEU A 160 -2.90 4.59 20.20
C LEU A 160 -1.60 4.40 20.99
N ASN A 161 -1.31 3.19 21.43
CA ASN A 161 -0.07 2.87 22.15
C ASN A 161 1.13 3.01 21.22
N LYS A 162 1.04 2.51 19.98
CA LYS A 162 2.06 2.75 18.95
C LYS A 162 2.29 4.26 18.74
N GLN A 163 1.23 5.07 18.59
CA GLN A 163 1.38 6.52 18.45
C GLN A 163 2.17 7.14 19.61
N ARG A 164 1.83 6.76 20.84
CA ARG A 164 2.49 7.27 22.06
C ARG A 164 3.95 6.83 22.11
N ASN A 165 4.23 5.59 21.76
CA ASN A 165 5.58 5.03 21.74
C ASN A 165 6.44 5.68 20.66
N ASP A 166 5.89 5.91 19.46
CA ASP A 166 6.59 6.62 18.38
C ASP A 166 6.90 8.08 18.75
N ILE A 167 5.96 8.79 19.41
CA ILE A 167 6.19 10.15 19.91
C ILE A 167 7.28 10.15 20.98
N ARG A 168 7.22 9.20 21.92
CA ARG A 168 8.22 9.07 22.99
C ARG A 168 9.60 8.76 22.40
N TYR A 169 9.69 7.81 21.48
CA TYR A 169 10.92 7.47 20.78
C TYR A 169 11.52 8.68 20.05
N ALA A 170 10.71 9.46 19.34
CA ALA A 170 11.16 10.70 18.69
C ALA A 170 11.66 11.76 19.68
N CYS A 171 11.12 11.80 20.91
CA CYS A 171 11.57 12.70 21.97
C CYS A 171 12.86 12.23 22.67
N GLU A 172 13.06 10.92 22.78
CA GLU A 172 14.17 10.29 23.52
C GLU A 172 15.44 10.13 22.67
N GLN A 173 15.37 10.22 21.34
CA GLN A 173 16.53 10.07 20.45
C GLN A 173 17.62 11.16 20.71
N PRO A 174 18.80 10.78 21.21
CA PRO A 174 19.86 11.73 21.57
C PRO A 174 20.57 12.35 20.35
N ASP A 175 20.54 11.66 19.19
CA ASP A 175 21.29 12.03 17.97
C ASP A 175 20.56 12.99 17.02
N THR A 176 19.32 13.39 17.33
CA THR A 176 18.63 14.45 16.59
C THR A 176 19.13 15.83 17.06
N ALA A 177 20.39 16.16 16.77
CA ALA A 177 20.96 17.48 17.03
C ALA A 177 20.19 18.60 16.29
N ASP A 178 19.46 18.25 15.24
CA ASP A 178 18.57 19.16 14.51
C ASP A 178 17.13 19.12 15.05
N GLN A 179 16.70 20.26 15.61
CA GLN A 179 15.35 20.47 16.10
C GLN A 179 14.29 20.26 15.01
N GLN A 180 14.61 20.52 13.74
CA GLN A 180 13.67 20.36 12.63
C GLN A 180 13.38 18.88 12.35
N SER A 181 14.42 18.06 12.32
CA SER A 181 14.31 16.59 12.18
C SER A 181 13.46 15.98 13.28
N ARG A 182 13.63 16.41 14.54
CA ARG A 182 12.78 15.95 15.66
C ARG A 182 11.32 16.36 15.50
N GLN A 183 11.06 17.61 15.08
CA GLN A 183 9.69 18.07 14.82
C GLN A 183 9.01 17.29 13.69
N LEU A 184 9.76 16.89 12.67
CA LEU A 184 9.26 16.05 11.58
C LEU A 184 8.86 14.67 12.10
N LEU A 185 9.72 13.99 12.86
CA LEU A 185 9.42 12.68 13.45
C LEU A 185 8.18 12.72 14.35
N ILE A 186 8.05 13.74 15.20
CA ILE A 186 6.87 13.91 16.06
C ILE A 186 5.61 14.13 15.20
N ARG A 187 5.69 14.96 14.15
CA ARG A 187 4.55 15.19 13.24
C ARG A 187 4.14 13.91 12.51
N GLU A 188 5.10 13.11 12.08
CA GLU A 188 4.84 11.81 11.45
C GLU A 188 4.19 10.82 12.41
N ALA A 189 4.72 10.72 13.64
CA ALA A 189 4.15 9.90 14.70
C ALA A 189 2.71 10.31 15.02
N ILE A 190 2.44 11.62 15.15
CA ILE A 190 1.08 12.14 15.36
C ILE A 190 0.16 11.79 14.19
N ARG A 191 0.65 11.91 12.95
CA ARG A 191 -0.14 11.62 11.75
C ARG A 191 -0.45 10.13 11.59
N MET A 192 0.40 9.23 12.12
CA MET A 192 0.33 7.77 11.92
C MET A 192 -0.09 7.42 10.50
N ARG A 193 0.77 7.74 9.54
CA ARG A 193 0.46 7.82 8.10
C ARG A 193 -0.38 6.63 7.64
N GLY A 194 -1.67 6.89 7.42
CA GLY A 194 -2.66 5.94 6.92
C GLY A 194 -3.18 4.87 7.88
N LEU A 195 -2.69 4.83 9.12
CA LEU A 195 -3.13 3.87 10.14
C LEU A 195 -4.35 4.36 10.93
N LEU A 196 -4.52 5.68 11.05
CA LEU A 196 -5.71 6.29 11.67
C LEU A 196 -6.55 7.05 10.66
N GLY A 197 -7.85 6.77 10.74
CA GLY A 197 -8.87 7.47 9.97
C GLY A 197 -8.99 6.98 8.52
N PRO A 198 -10.00 7.49 7.80
CA PRO A 198 -10.36 6.95 6.48
C PRO A 198 -9.48 7.47 5.34
N ALA A 199 -8.64 8.49 5.56
CA ALA A 199 -7.97 9.20 4.47
C ALA A 199 -7.11 8.29 3.58
N ALA A 200 -6.22 7.49 4.14
CA ALA A 200 -5.37 6.60 3.35
C ALA A 200 -6.16 5.47 2.68
N MET A 201 -7.22 4.99 3.32
CA MET A 201 -8.13 4.01 2.71
C MET A 201 -8.83 4.60 1.47
N LEU A 202 -9.27 5.86 1.54
CA LEU A 202 -9.86 6.56 0.40
C LEU A 202 -8.83 6.81 -0.71
N GLU A 203 -7.60 7.23 -0.37
CA GLU A 203 -6.51 7.38 -1.34
C GLU A 203 -6.19 6.06 -2.05
N LEU A 204 -6.08 4.95 -1.30
CA LEU A 204 -5.86 3.62 -1.85
C LEU A 204 -7.00 3.24 -2.82
N ARG A 205 -8.24 3.49 -2.42
CA ARG A 205 -9.42 3.26 -3.28
C ARG A 205 -9.39 4.08 -4.56
N GLU A 206 -9.04 5.36 -4.49
CA GLU A 206 -8.89 6.19 -5.69
C GLU A 206 -7.85 5.61 -6.65
N LEU A 207 -6.71 5.15 -6.12
CA LEU A 207 -5.68 4.50 -6.91
C LEU A 207 -6.17 3.21 -7.54
N THR A 208 -6.81 2.33 -6.78
CA THR A 208 -7.38 1.08 -7.29
C THR A 208 -8.44 1.36 -8.36
N ASN A 209 -9.31 2.35 -8.15
CA ASN A 209 -10.32 2.73 -9.13
C ASN A 209 -9.72 3.29 -10.41
N ARG A 210 -8.69 4.14 -10.32
CA ARG A 210 -7.94 4.60 -11.50
C ARG A 210 -7.33 3.40 -12.23
N GLN A 211 -6.66 2.49 -11.51
CA GLN A 211 -6.06 1.30 -12.12
C GLN A 211 -7.11 0.43 -12.84
N ARG A 212 -8.28 0.22 -12.24
CA ARG A 212 -9.39 -0.49 -12.90
C ARG A 212 -9.89 0.24 -14.15
N GLN A 213 -10.03 1.56 -14.10
CA GLN A 213 -10.42 2.36 -15.26
C GLN A 213 -9.39 2.25 -16.38
N TYR A 214 -8.10 2.37 -16.06
CA TYR A 214 -7.02 2.13 -17.02
C TYR A 214 -7.15 0.75 -17.64
N HIS A 215 -7.28 -0.29 -16.82
CA HIS A 215 -7.37 -1.66 -17.32
C HIS A 215 -8.62 -1.91 -18.18
N ARG A 216 -9.77 -1.31 -17.84
CA ARG A 216 -10.99 -1.38 -18.67
C ARG A 216 -10.82 -0.70 -20.02
N ASN A 217 -10.14 0.44 -20.03
CA ASN A 217 -9.88 1.24 -21.22
C ASN A 217 -8.75 0.69 -22.09
N LEU A 218 -7.98 -0.30 -21.60
CA LEU A 218 -6.99 -0.98 -22.42
C LEU A 218 -7.66 -1.68 -23.61
N PRO A 219 -7.05 -1.64 -24.80
CA PRO A 219 -7.48 -2.45 -25.92
C PRO A 219 -7.51 -3.94 -25.56
N ASP A 220 -8.49 -4.69 -26.08
CA ASP A 220 -8.67 -6.10 -25.71
C ASP A 220 -7.48 -6.98 -26.06
N TRP A 221 -6.79 -6.69 -27.17
CA TRP A 221 -5.56 -7.38 -27.54
C TRP A 221 -4.48 -7.24 -26.46
N MET A 222 -4.42 -6.10 -25.76
CA MET A 222 -3.42 -5.84 -24.72
C MET A 222 -3.79 -6.54 -23.40
N LYS A 223 -5.08 -6.82 -23.17
CA LYS A 223 -5.55 -7.58 -21.99
C LYS A 223 -5.25 -9.07 -22.07
N ILE A 224 -5.16 -9.61 -23.29
CA ILE A 224 -4.93 -11.05 -23.56
C ILE A 224 -3.50 -11.36 -24.01
N ALA A 225 -2.71 -10.34 -24.35
CA ALA A 225 -1.33 -10.49 -24.77
C ALA A 225 -0.47 -11.07 -23.64
N ASN A 226 0.47 -11.95 -23.99
CA ASN A 226 1.46 -12.42 -23.03
C ASN A 226 2.51 -11.32 -22.76
N GLU A 227 3.30 -11.48 -21.70
CA GLU A 227 4.32 -10.49 -21.32
C GLU A 227 5.36 -10.23 -22.45
N ALA A 228 5.75 -11.26 -23.20
CA ALA A 228 6.71 -11.13 -24.30
C ALA A 228 6.13 -10.34 -25.49
N ASP A 229 4.85 -10.53 -25.82
CA ASP A 229 4.14 -9.79 -26.85
C ASP A 229 4.01 -8.30 -26.46
N LEU A 230 3.71 -8.04 -25.19
CA LEU A 230 3.67 -6.68 -24.64
C LEU A 230 5.03 -5.98 -24.71
N GLN A 231 6.12 -6.68 -24.36
CA GLN A 231 7.49 -6.15 -24.46
C GLN A 231 7.89 -5.89 -25.91
N THR A 232 7.53 -6.79 -26.83
CA THR A 232 7.80 -6.62 -28.27
C THR A 232 7.06 -5.40 -28.80
N TYR A 233 5.78 -5.22 -28.43
CA TYR A 233 5.00 -4.05 -28.82
C TYR A 233 5.55 -2.74 -28.23
N ALA A 234 5.95 -2.73 -26.96
CA ALA A 234 6.58 -1.58 -26.34
C ALA A 234 7.87 -1.18 -27.08
N GLY A 235 8.69 -2.17 -27.47
CA GLY A 235 9.88 -1.93 -28.29
C GLY A 235 9.55 -1.35 -29.67
N HIS A 236 8.49 -1.83 -30.32
CA HIS A 236 8.05 -1.28 -31.61
C HIS A 236 7.56 0.17 -31.50
N LEU A 237 6.84 0.52 -30.44
CA LEU A 237 6.40 1.90 -30.17
C LEU A 237 7.59 2.84 -29.96
N GLN A 238 8.57 2.43 -29.15
CA GLN A 238 9.79 3.22 -28.93
C GLN A 238 10.55 3.42 -30.23
N HIS A 239 10.72 2.35 -31.02
CA HIS A 239 11.41 2.45 -32.30
C HIS A 239 10.68 3.35 -33.30
N TYR A 240 9.34 3.30 -33.32
CA TYR A 240 8.53 4.22 -34.11
C TYR A 240 8.74 5.67 -33.68
N ASP A 241 8.70 5.96 -32.39
CA ASP A 241 8.90 7.31 -31.86
C ASP A 241 10.30 7.84 -32.18
N GLU A 242 11.34 7.00 -32.03
CA GLU A 242 12.71 7.34 -32.41
C GLU A 242 12.84 7.63 -33.90
N ALA A 243 12.29 6.77 -34.76
CA ALA A 243 12.30 6.97 -36.21
C ALA A 243 11.52 8.23 -36.61
N HIS A 244 10.40 8.50 -35.94
CA HIS A 244 9.58 9.70 -36.16
C HIS A 244 10.33 10.97 -35.75
N ILE A 245 11.00 10.98 -34.59
CA ILE A 245 11.85 12.11 -34.15
C ILE A 245 13.01 12.32 -35.13
N ALA A 246 13.68 11.25 -35.56
CA ALA A 246 14.78 11.34 -36.53
C ALA A 246 14.29 11.90 -37.88
N MET A 247 13.13 11.45 -38.36
CA MET A 247 12.50 11.97 -39.58
C MET A 247 12.17 13.46 -39.46
N LEU A 248 11.57 13.90 -38.35
CA LEU A 248 11.29 15.30 -38.11
C LEU A 248 12.57 16.15 -38.03
N SER A 249 13.64 15.61 -37.45
CA SER A 249 14.96 16.25 -37.39
C SER A 249 15.57 16.44 -38.78
N VAL A 250 15.46 15.44 -39.66
CA VAL A 250 15.94 15.52 -41.06
C VAL A 250 15.11 16.50 -41.89
N LEU A 251 13.79 16.58 -41.65
CA LEU A 251 12.91 17.50 -42.38
C LEU A 251 13.12 18.96 -42.00
N GLY A 252 13.60 19.26 -40.78
CA GLY A 252 13.90 20.62 -40.36
C GLY A 252 12.72 21.58 -40.56
N SER A 253 12.88 22.66 -41.33
CA SER A 253 11.79 23.58 -41.66
C SER A 253 10.71 23.00 -42.57
N ALA A 254 10.92 21.83 -43.19
CA ALA A 254 9.89 21.11 -43.94
C ALA A 254 9.03 20.18 -43.06
N ALA A 255 9.23 20.19 -41.74
CA ALA A 255 8.45 19.39 -40.79
C ALA A 255 6.94 19.74 -40.78
N SER A 256 6.57 20.94 -41.23
CA SER A 256 5.17 21.29 -41.52
C SER A 256 5.07 22.23 -42.74
N PRO A 257 3.93 22.23 -43.46
CA PRO A 257 3.71 23.13 -44.59
C PRO A 257 3.87 24.61 -44.23
N GLU A 258 3.52 24.98 -43.01
CA GLU A 258 3.59 26.34 -42.48
C GLU A 258 5.04 26.77 -42.20
N HIS A 259 5.82 25.91 -41.52
CA HIS A 259 7.24 26.18 -41.24
C HIS A 259 8.06 26.23 -42.55
N PHE A 260 7.66 25.44 -43.55
CA PHE A 260 8.31 25.44 -44.85
C PHE A 260 8.04 26.74 -45.60
N ALA A 261 6.79 27.19 -45.60
CA ALA A 261 6.40 28.47 -46.20
C ALA A 261 7.11 29.65 -45.54
N GLU A 262 7.22 29.65 -44.22
CA GLU A 262 7.91 30.69 -43.46
C GLU A 262 9.42 30.72 -43.74
N ALA A 263 10.09 29.56 -43.72
CA ALA A 263 11.51 29.47 -44.05
C ALA A 263 11.79 29.90 -45.51
N ARG A 264 10.92 29.54 -46.46
CA ARG A 264 11.03 29.93 -47.87
C ARG A 264 10.81 31.43 -48.06
N LEU A 265 9.88 32.04 -47.32
CA LEU A 265 9.64 33.47 -47.31
C LEU A 265 10.84 34.23 -46.74
N ARG A 266 11.40 33.79 -45.61
CA ARG A 266 12.60 34.39 -45.01
C ARG A 266 13.82 34.30 -45.93
N ALA A 267 14.02 33.15 -46.60
CA ALA A 267 15.09 32.99 -47.57
C ALA A 267 14.95 33.96 -48.76
N ARG A 268 13.74 34.11 -49.33
CA ARG A 268 13.50 35.10 -50.39
C ARG A 268 13.73 36.53 -49.94
N LEU A 269 13.27 36.88 -48.74
CA LEU A 269 13.47 38.23 -48.19
C LEU A 269 14.95 38.54 -47.92
N ALA A 270 15.75 37.54 -47.54
CA ALA A 270 17.19 37.68 -47.39
C ALA A 270 17.89 37.87 -48.75
N ASP A 271 17.54 37.07 -49.75
CA ASP A 271 18.05 37.20 -51.12
C ASP A 271 17.73 38.59 -51.72
N ASP A 272 16.51 39.11 -51.50
CA ASP A 272 16.08 40.43 -52.00
C ASP A 272 16.77 41.61 -51.28
N LEU A 273 17.29 41.40 -50.07
CA LEU A 273 17.99 42.42 -49.27
C LEU A 273 19.52 42.39 -49.46
N GLY A 274 20.06 41.49 -50.28
CA GLY A 274 21.45 41.51 -50.73
C GLY A 274 22.48 41.00 -49.71
N HIS A 275 22.14 40.00 -48.91
CA HIS A 275 23.08 39.22 -48.11
C HIS A 275 23.30 37.83 -48.69
#